data_AF-A0A7S1XTK2-F1
#
_entry.id   AF-A0A7S1XTK2-F1
#
_cell.length_a   1.000
_cell.length_b   1.000
_cell.length_c   1.000
_cell.angle_alpha   90.00
_cell.angle_beta   90.00
_cell.angle_gamma   90.00
#
_symmetry.space_group_name_H-M   'P 1'
#
loop_
_entity.id
_entity.type
_entity.pdbx_description
1 polymer ?
#
loop_
_entity_poly.entity_id
_entity_poly.type
_entity_poly.pdbx_seq_one_letter_code
_entity_poly.pdbx_strand_id
1 'polypeptide(L)'
;MMMRETGAAAVCRYPVMDVRWTPYAGPQLVATAEAQHFGIAGAGGASVHEFRPGGGAPGGRAGPGGGPSGGLEPVAFFPTPEGASCVAWSEQRPDQLLVGGGLGWVRLFSLLSGDDRAVGALRAHAADVCRVKFKPLAKDAFLTAAADGLVRAWDPAVAFGGGGAAAAEGAPQ
;
A
#
# COMPACT_ATOMS: atom_id res chain seq x y z
N MET A 1 36.76 -10.51 -7.41
CA MET A 1 36.26 -9.35 -6.64
C MET A 1 34.76 -9.51 -6.51
N MET A 2 34.27 -10.03 -5.38
CA MET A 2 32.83 -10.15 -5.12
C MET A 2 32.27 -8.78 -4.76
N MET A 3 31.32 -8.27 -5.55
CA MET A 3 30.51 -7.12 -5.14
C MET A 3 29.76 -7.51 -3.88
N ARG A 4 30.02 -6.84 -2.76
CA ARG A 4 29.14 -6.93 -1.60
C ARG A 4 27.82 -6.27 -2.00
N GLU A 5 26.74 -7.04 -1.99
CA GLU A 5 25.40 -6.48 -2.10
C GLU A 5 25.21 -5.52 -0.92
N THR A 6 25.07 -4.23 -1.22
CA THR A 6 24.80 -3.17 -0.23
C THR A 6 23.29 -2.96 -0.06
N GLY A 7 22.46 -3.94 -0.45
CA GLY A 7 21.01 -3.84 -0.52
C GLY A 7 20.31 -4.42 0.71
N ALA A 8 19.15 -3.85 1.05
CA ALA A 8 18.17 -4.47 1.93
C ALA A 8 17.11 -5.18 1.09
N ALA A 9 16.61 -6.32 1.55
CA ALA A 9 15.56 -7.08 0.87
C ALA A 9 14.51 -7.57 1.87
N ALA A 10 13.28 -7.74 1.38
CA ALA A 10 12.20 -8.42 2.09
C ALA A 10 11.54 -9.43 1.15
N VAL A 11 11.06 -10.54 1.73
CA VAL A 11 10.28 -11.54 1.01
C VAL A 11 8.80 -11.18 1.14
N CYS A 12 8.18 -10.85 0.02
CA CYS A 12 6.74 -10.62 -0.09
C CYS A 12 5.98 -11.96 -0.18
N ARG A 13 4.69 -11.97 0.16
CA ARG A 13 3.86 -13.19 0.17
C ARG A 13 3.51 -13.63 -1.25
N TYR A 14 3.28 -12.67 -2.14
CA TYR A 14 2.97 -12.91 -3.55
C TYR A 14 3.85 -12.04 -4.45
N PRO A 15 3.83 -12.25 -5.78
CA PRO A 15 4.44 -11.31 -6.73
C PRO A 15 4.01 -9.86 -6.46
N VAL A 16 5.00 -8.97 -6.44
CA VAL A 16 4.81 -7.54 -6.19
C VAL A 16 4.42 -6.84 -7.49
N MET A 17 3.29 -6.13 -7.47
CA MET A 17 2.72 -5.43 -8.61
C MET A 17 3.00 -3.91 -8.60
N ASP A 18 3.19 -3.33 -7.42
CA ASP A 18 3.58 -1.92 -7.23
C ASP A 18 4.36 -1.78 -5.92
N VAL A 19 5.17 -0.73 -5.80
CA VAL A 19 5.96 -0.42 -4.60
C VAL A 19 6.05 1.09 -4.38
N ARG A 20 5.93 1.53 -3.12
CA ARG A 20 5.92 2.94 -2.73
C ARG A 20 6.62 3.21 -1.41
N TRP A 21 7.50 4.20 -1.42
CA TRP A 21 7.95 4.87 -0.20
C TRP A 21 6.84 5.70 0.40
N THR A 22 6.82 5.76 1.73
CA THR A 22 6.06 6.78 2.46
C THR A 22 6.59 8.18 2.11
N PRO A 23 5.71 9.18 1.90
CA PRO A 23 6.14 10.56 1.66
C PRO A 23 6.54 11.29 2.95
N TYR A 24 6.40 10.66 4.12
CA TYR A 24 6.62 11.28 5.43
C TYR A 24 8.05 11.08 5.93
N ALA A 25 8.57 12.08 6.64
CA ALA A 25 9.93 12.07 7.19
C ALA A 25 10.14 11.13 8.39
N GLY A 26 9.08 10.49 8.89
CA GLY A 26 9.12 9.57 10.03
C GLY A 26 9.79 8.22 9.70
N PRO A 27 9.30 7.10 10.27
CA PRO A 27 9.77 5.76 9.90
C PRO A 27 9.80 5.61 8.38
N GLN A 28 10.90 5.08 7.85
CA GLN A 28 11.12 4.95 6.42
C GLN A 28 10.34 3.73 5.88
N LEU A 29 9.02 3.87 5.77
CA LEU A 29 8.13 2.78 5.37
C LEU A 29 8.09 2.59 3.85
N VAL A 30 8.01 1.34 3.44
CA VAL A 30 7.81 0.88 2.06
C VAL A 30 6.55 0.02 2.03
N ALA A 31 5.59 0.40 1.19
CA ALA A 31 4.40 -0.41 0.92
C ALA A 31 4.53 -1.10 -0.44
N THR A 32 4.04 -2.33 -0.54
CA THR A 32 3.93 -3.07 -1.80
C THR A 32 2.48 -3.47 -2.05
N ALA A 33 2.09 -3.54 -3.32
CA ALA A 33 0.89 -4.24 -3.77
C ALA A 33 1.27 -5.66 -4.17
N GLU A 34 0.52 -6.66 -3.73
CA GLU A 34 0.82 -8.06 -3.98
C GLU A 34 -0.40 -8.81 -4.51
N ALA A 35 -0.18 -9.72 -5.47
CA ALA A 35 -1.26 -10.51 -6.05
C ALA A 35 -0.83 -11.94 -6.39
N GLN A 36 -1.69 -12.91 -6.07
CA GLN A 36 -1.56 -14.28 -6.55
C GLN A 36 -1.64 -14.34 -8.09
N HIS A 37 -1.05 -15.39 -8.66
CA HIS A 37 -1.14 -15.68 -10.09
C HIS A 37 -0.83 -14.47 -11.00
N PHE A 38 0.15 -13.64 -10.61
CA PHE A 38 0.57 -12.44 -11.35
C PHE A 38 -0.54 -11.40 -11.55
N GLY A 39 -1.55 -11.39 -10.66
CA GLY A 39 -2.67 -10.47 -10.72
C GLY A 39 -3.81 -10.90 -11.64
N ILE A 40 -3.76 -12.07 -12.25
CA ILE A 40 -4.84 -12.55 -13.14
C ILE A 40 -6.03 -13.15 -12.39
N ALA A 41 -5.78 -13.72 -11.20
CA ALA A 41 -6.78 -14.40 -10.39
C ALA A 41 -6.28 -14.58 -8.96
N GLY A 42 -7.21 -14.87 -8.05
CA GLY A 42 -6.91 -15.17 -6.66
C GLY A 42 -6.80 -13.93 -5.78
N ALA A 43 -6.36 -14.18 -4.55
CA ALA A 43 -6.24 -13.17 -3.50
C ALA A 43 -4.99 -12.31 -3.68
N GLY A 44 -4.89 -11.29 -2.85
CA GLY A 44 -3.72 -10.43 -2.78
C GLY A 44 -3.61 -9.76 -1.44
N GLY A 45 -2.94 -8.62 -1.45
CA GLY A 45 -2.90 -7.72 -0.32
C GLY A 45 -1.85 -6.65 -0.48
N ALA A 46 -1.63 -5.89 0.58
CA ALA A 46 -0.51 -4.97 0.67
C ALA A 46 0.35 -5.32 1.87
N SER A 47 1.67 -5.42 1.69
CA SER A 47 2.59 -5.46 2.82
C SER A 47 3.25 -4.11 3.04
N VAL A 48 3.60 -3.84 4.29
CA VAL A 48 4.34 -2.66 4.72
C VAL A 48 5.60 -3.14 5.42
N HIS A 49 6.74 -2.58 5.02
CA HIS A 49 8.04 -2.84 5.61
C HIS A 49 8.67 -1.53 6.08
N GLU A 50 9.43 -1.57 7.17
CA GLU A 50 10.28 -0.47 7.59
C GLU A 50 11.70 -0.69 7.06
N PHE A 51 12.20 0.27 6.29
CA PHE A 51 13.60 0.30 5.89
C PHE A 51 14.47 0.80 7.04
N ARG A 52 15.39 -0.07 7.47
CA ARG A 52 16.45 0.27 8.42
C ARG A 52 17.77 0.32 7.66
N PRO A 53 18.39 1.50 7.50
CA PRO A 53 19.68 1.59 6.84
C PRO A 53 20.74 0.81 7.62
N GLY A 54 21.59 0.09 6.90
CA GLY A 54 22.68 -0.68 7.50
C GLY A 54 23.83 0.23 7.90
N GLY A 55 23.93 0.55 9.18
CA GLY A 55 25.04 1.33 9.70
C GLY A 55 24.94 1.50 11.21
N GLY A 56 25.83 0.82 11.95
CA GLY A 56 26.05 1.13 13.35
C GLY A 56 26.41 2.60 13.51
N ALA A 57 25.90 3.23 14.57
CA ALA A 57 26.35 4.55 14.97
C ALA A 57 27.90 4.60 14.98
N PRO A 58 28.54 5.71 14.59
CA PRO A 58 29.97 5.87 14.78
C PRO A 58 30.28 5.74 16.28
N GLY A 59 30.78 4.57 16.70
CA GLY A 59 31.07 4.23 18.10
C GLY A 59 30.39 2.96 18.66
N GLY A 60 29.46 2.35 17.93
CA GLY A 60 28.80 1.09 18.36
C GLY A 60 29.70 -0.12 18.15
N ARG A 61 30.21 -0.72 19.23
CA ARG A 61 31.05 -1.94 19.17
C ARG A 61 30.22 -3.10 18.62
N ALA A 62 30.62 -3.65 17.47
CA ALA A 62 30.01 -4.84 16.90
C ALA A 62 30.09 -6.01 17.89
N GLY A 63 28.95 -6.66 18.16
CA GLY A 63 28.92 -7.93 18.88
C GLY A 63 29.65 -9.03 18.10
N PRO A 64 30.04 -10.14 18.75
CA PRO A 64 30.70 -11.26 18.08
C PRO A 64 29.69 -12.01 17.18
N GLY A 65 29.52 -11.49 15.97
CA GLY A 65 28.63 -11.99 14.91
C GLY A 65 28.41 -10.98 13.76
N GLY A 66 29.28 -9.96 13.66
CA GLY A 66 28.98 -8.68 13.04
C GLY A 66 28.82 -8.62 11.52
N GLY A 67 27.67 -8.09 11.10
CA GLY A 67 27.54 -7.21 9.93
C GLY A 67 26.52 -6.09 10.26
N PRO A 68 26.67 -4.87 9.74
CA PRO A 68 25.59 -3.88 9.79
C PRO A 68 24.52 -4.27 8.77
N SER A 69 23.65 -5.22 9.13
CA SER A 69 22.55 -5.63 8.28
C SER A 69 21.42 -4.61 8.40
N GLY A 70 21.48 -3.58 7.54
CA GLY A 70 20.27 -2.86 7.16
C GLY A 70 19.26 -3.83 6.56
N GLY A 71 17.97 -3.55 6.71
CA GLY A 71 16.92 -4.50 6.39
C GLY A 71 15.60 -3.82 6.04
N LEU A 72 14.71 -4.59 5.42
CA LEU A 72 13.30 -4.24 5.28
C LEU A 72 12.53 -5.12 6.27
N GLU A 73 12.23 -4.56 7.42
CA GLU A 73 11.56 -5.27 8.51
C GLU A 73 10.04 -5.26 8.30
N PRO A 74 9.34 -6.40 8.42
CA PRO A 74 7.89 -6.44 8.22
C PRO A 74 7.17 -5.64 9.31
N VAL A 75 6.23 -4.79 8.91
CA VAL A 75 5.39 -3.96 9.80
C VAL A 75 3.95 -4.45 9.80
N ALA A 76 3.37 -4.65 8.61
CA ALA A 76 1.97 -5.04 8.47
C ALA A 76 1.73 -5.80 7.16
N PHE A 77 0.64 -6.58 7.13
CA PHE A 77 0.08 -7.14 5.92
C PHE A 77 -1.45 -6.99 5.95
N PHE A 78 -1.99 -6.45 4.87
CA PHE A 78 -3.41 -6.17 4.68
C PHE A 78 -3.96 -7.06 3.55
N PRO A 79 -4.65 -8.17 3.86
CA PRO A 79 -5.17 -9.08 2.85
C PRO A 79 -6.31 -8.45 2.05
N THR A 80 -6.38 -8.78 0.77
CA THR A 80 -7.53 -8.44 -0.10
C THR A 80 -8.09 -9.71 -0.75
N PRO A 81 -9.42 -9.83 -0.89
CA PRO A 81 -10.04 -11.00 -1.53
C PRO A 81 -9.62 -11.16 -3.00
N GLU A 82 -9.36 -10.04 -3.67
CA GLU A 82 -8.81 -9.98 -5.03
C GLU A 82 -7.34 -9.55 -4.99
N GLY A 83 -6.59 -9.84 -6.04
CA GLY A 83 -5.22 -9.36 -6.23
C GLY A 83 -5.11 -7.83 -6.10
N ALA A 84 -4.09 -7.36 -5.36
CA ALA A 84 -3.75 -5.94 -5.29
C ALA A 84 -2.78 -5.59 -6.41
N SER A 85 -3.11 -4.55 -7.17
CA SER A 85 -2.37 -4.14 -8.35
C SER A 85 -1.56 -2.86 -8.14
N CYS A 86 -1.98 -2.03 -7.18
CA CYS A 86 -1.37 -0.74 -6.90
C CYS A 86 -1.61 -0.29 -5.46
N VAL A 87 -0.67 0.51 -4.94
CA VAL A 87 -0.77 1.10 -3.60
C VAL A 87 -0.42 2.59 -3.62
N ALA A 88 -0.95 3.34 -2.67
CA ALA A 88 -0.57 4.72 -2.43
C ALA A 88 -0.72 5.09 -0.96
N TRP A 89 0.33 5.66 -0.36
CA TRP A 89 0.22 6.29 0.95
C TRP A 89 -0.72 7.47 0.89
N SER A 90 -1.55 7.63 1.92
CA SER A 90 -2.33 8.85 2.09
C SER A 90 -1.40 10.05 2.23
N GLU A 91 -1.71 11.14 1.55
CA GLU A 91 -0.97 12.39 1.70
C GLU A 91 -1.46 13.23 2.88
N GLN A 92 -2.61 12.88 3.46
CA GLN A 92 -3.19 13.55 4.63
C GLN A 92 -2.85 12.85 5.95
N ARG A 93 -2.63 11.53 5.93
CA ARG A 93 -2.41 10.71 7.14
C ARG A 93 -1.28 9.70 6.95
N PRO A 94 -0.22 9.73 7.79
CA PRO A 94 0.96 8.87 7.65
C PRO A 94 0.73 7.39 7.96
N ASP A 95 -0.36 7.06 8.63
CA ASP A 95 -0.74 5.69 8.98
C ASP A 95 -1.61 5.01 7.93
N GLN A 96 -2.05 5.74 6.91
CA GLN A 96 -3.08 5.27 5.98
C GLN A 96 -2.53 4.90 4.61
N LEU A 97 -3.04 3.80 4.06
CA LEU A 97 -2.64 3.25 2.78
C LEU A 97 -3.88 2.93 1.93
N LEU A 98 -3.93 3.46 0.71
CA LEU A 98 -4.86 3.01 -0.32
C LEU A 98 -4.29 1.81 -1.07
N VAL A 99 -5.14 0.82 -1.29
CA VAL A 99 -4.85 -0.38 -2.06
C VAL A 99 -5.91 -0.53 -3.14
N GLY A 100 -5.49 -0.43 -4.40
CA GLY A 100 -6.32 -0.71 -5.56
C GLY A 100 -6.13 -2.16 -6.02
N GLY A 101 -7.20 -2.81 -6.44
CA GLY A 101 -7.15 -4.20 -6.86
C GLY A 101 -8.24 -4.59 -7.84
N GLY A 102 -8.50 -5.89 -7.88
CA GLY A 102 -9.47 -6.49 -8.78
C GLY A 102 -10.91 -5.99 -8.58
N LEU A 103 -11.72 -6.15 -9.62
CA LEU A 103 -13.17 -5.86 -9.63
C LEU A 103 -13.54 -4.40 -9.32
N GLY A 104 -12.56 -3.49 -9.48
CA GLY A 104 -12.75 -2.05 -9.32
C GLY A 104 -12.72 -1.56 -7.87
N TRP A 105 -12.28 -2.38 -6.93
CA TRP A 105 -12.18 -2.00 -5.52
C TRP A 105 -10.95 -1.15 -5.22
N VAL A 106 -11.16 -0.12 -4.42
CA VAL A 106 -10.13 0.64 -3.70
C VAL A 106 -10.44 0.55 -2.21
N ARG A 107 -9.48 0.06 -1.42
CA ARG A 107 -9.61 -0.12 0.02
C ARG A 107 -8.63 0.77 0.75
N LEU A 108 -9.07 1.37 1.85
CA LEU A 108 -8.28 2.17 2.76
C LEU A 108 -7.96 1.32 3.99
N PHE A 109 -6.68 1.18 4.29
CA PHE A 109 -6.18 0.52 5.49
C PHE A 109 -5.48 1.54 6.40
N SER A 110 -5.43 1.26 7.69
CA SER A 110 -4.68 2.05 8.67
C SER A 110 -3.79 1.13 9.50
N LEU A 111 -2.54 1.53 9.67
CA LEU A 111 -1.57 0.88 10.55
C LEU A 111 -1.96 0.99 12.04
N LEU A 112 -2.85 1.92 12.39
CA LEU A 112 -3.28 2.17 13.77
C LEU A 112 -4.55 1.40 14.16
N SER A 113 -5.24 0.75 13.22
CA SER A 113 -6.47 0.00 13.51
C SER A 113 -6.24 -1.20 14.43
N GLY A 114 -5.03 -1.76 14.42
CA GLY A 114 -4.67 -2.94 15.21
C GLY A 114 -5.19 -4.27 14.65
N ASP A 115 -5.97 -4.25 13.57
CA ASP A 115 -6.37 -5.41 12.78
C ASP A 115 -5.98 -5.25 11.31
N ASP A 116 -6.23 -6.30 10.52
CA ASP A 116 -5.90 -6.37 9.09
C ASP A 116 -7.08 -5.95 8.18
N ARG A 117 -8.13 -5.34 8.75
CA ARG A 117 -9.34 -4.98 8.02
C ARG A 117 -9.25 -3.59 7.42
N ALA A 118 -9.92 -3.42 6.29
CA ALA A 118 -10.04 -2.10 5.67
C ALA A 118 -10.91 -1.20 6.56
N VAL A 119 -10.42 0.02 6.82
CA VAL A 119 -11.17 1.08 7.52
C VAL A 119 -12.12 1.84 6.60
N GLY A 120 -12.02 1.62 5.30
CA GLY A 120 -12.92 2.15 4.28
C GLY A 120 -12.76 1.38 2.97
N ALA A 121 -13.81 1.35 2.15
CA ALA A 121 -13.79 0.73 0.84
C ALA A 121 -14.73 1.45 -0.11
N LEU A 122 -14.31 1.53 -1.37
CA LEU A 122 -15.06 2.14 -2.46
C LEU A 122 -14.90 1.27 -3.70
N ARG A 123 -16.01 0.94 -4.37
CA ARG A 123 -15.97 0.35 -5.70
C ARG A 123 -15.90 1.46 -6.74
N ALA A 124 -14.68 1.88 -7.05
CA ALA A 124 -14.39 3.04 -7.89
C ALA A 124 -14.60 2.74 -9.40
N HIS A 125 -14.47 1.48 -9.82
CA HIS A 125 -14.49 1.11 -11.24
C HIS A 125 -15.30 -0.17 -11.51
N ALA A 126 -15.62 -0.42 -12.79
CA ALA A 126 -16.29 -1.64 -13.23
C ALA A 126 -15.33 -2.79 -13.56
N ALA A 127 -14.03 -2.47 -13.69
CA ALA A 127 -12.94 -3.41 -13.96
C ALA A 127 -11.75 -3.11 -13.04
N ASP A 128 -10.70 -3.91 -13.15
CA ASP A 128 -9.54 -3.87 -12.26
C ASP A 128 -8.89 -2.50 -12.21
N VAL A 129 -8.76 -1.97 -10.99
CA VAL A 129 -8.02 -0.73 -10.74
C VAL A 129 -6.56 -1.03 -11.05
N CYS A 130 -5.92 -0.22 -11.87
CA CYS A 130 -4.52 -0.40 -12.24
C CYS A 130 -3.63 0.65 -11.56
N ARG A 131 -4.15 1.83 -11.20
CA ARG A 131 -3.39 2.89 -10.51
C ARG A 131 -4.26 3.63 -9.49
N VAL A 132 -3.65 3.99 -8.37
CA VAL A 132 -4.19 4.95 -7.40
C VAL A 132 -3.10 5.96 -7.07
N LYS A 133 -3.38 7.27 -7.15
CA LYS A 133 -2.41 8.34 -6.82
C LYS A 133 -3.07 9.47 -6.05
N PHE A 134 -2.45 9.90 -4.95
CA PHE A 134 -2.84 11.15 -4.31
C PHE A 134 -2.30 12.35 -5.08
N LYS A 135 -3.02 13.47 -4.97
CA LYS A 135 -2.56 14.78 -5.43
C LYS A 135 -1.44 15.26 -4.49
N PRO A 136 -0.19 15.40 -4.95
CA PRO A 136 0.97 15.53 -4.07
C PRO A 136 1.06 16.90 -3.36
N LEU A 137 0.54 17.96 -3.99
CA LEU A 137 0.68 19.34 -3.48
C LEU A 137 -0.48 19.75 -2.56
N ALA A 138 -1.71 19.74 -3.07
CA ALA A 138 -2.88 20.17 -2.28
C ALA A 138 -3.42 19.07 -1.36
N LYS A 139 -3.10 17.80 -1.63
CA LYS A 139 -3.41 16.64 -0.78
C LYS A 139 -4.90 16.45 -0.47
N ASP A 140 -5.78 17.10 -1.22
CA ASP A 140 -7.24 17.14 -1.04
C ASP A 140 -7.98 16.08 -1.88
N ALA A 141 -7.28 15.43 -2.81
CA ALA A 141 -7.87 14.47 -3.73
C ALA A 141 -6.94 13.30 -4.06
N PHE A 142 -7.53 12.20 -4.52
CA PHE A 142 -6.81 11.12 -5.18
C PHE A 142 -7.48 10.73 -6.49
N LEU A 143 -6.67 10.16 -7.38
CA LEU A 143 -7.08 9.64 -8.69
C LEU A 143 -7.03 8.12 -8.68
N THR A 144 -7.98 7.51 -9.39
CA THR A 144 -8.00 6.08 -9.70
C THR A 144 -8.06 5.91 -11.21
N ALA A 145 -7.34 4.92 -11.74
CA ALA A 145 -7.42 4.51 -13.14
C ALA A 145 -7.61 3.00 -13.20
N ALA A 146 -8.37 2.50 -14.19
CA ALA A 146 -8.68 1.08 -14.29
C ALA A 146 -8.75 0.60 -15.74
N ALA A 147 -8.86 -0.73 -15.89
CA ALA A 147 -9.05 -1.40 -17.17
C ALA A 147 -10.40 -1.08 -17.85
N ASP A 148 -11.33 -0.41 -17.15
CA ASP A 148 -12.58 0.10 -17.73
C ASP A 148 -12.35 1.34 -18.64
N GLY A 149 -11.10 1.78 -18.79
CA GLY A 149 -10.72 2.91 -19.64
C GLY A 149 -10.95 4.28 -19.01
N LEU A 150 -11.36 4.33 -17.74
CA LEU A 150 -11.69 5.57 -17.05
C LEU A 150 -10.63 5.98 -16.03
N VAL A 151 -10.52 7.29 -15.82
CA VAL A 151 -9.83 7.90 -14.68
C VAL A 151 -10.88 8.65 -13.88
N ARG A 152 -10.89 8.45 -12.56
CA ARG A 152 -11.82 9.12 -11.63
C ARG A 152 -11.06 9.86 -10.55
N ALA A 153 -11.62 10.97 -10.10
CA ALA A 153 -11.10 11.79 -9.01
C ALA A 153 -12.02 11.70 -7.80
N TRP A 154 -11.43 11.69 -6.62
CA TRP A 154 -12.14 11.45 -5.37
C TRP A 154 -11.60 12.35 -4.27
N ASP A 155 -12.52 12.87 -3.46
CA ASP A 155 -12.19 13.42 -2.15
C ASP A 155 -12.09 12.26 -1.15
N PRO A 156 -10.95 12.05 -0.46
CA PRO A 156 -10.79 10.99 0.55
C PRO A 156 -11.84 11.05 1.67
N ALA A 157 -12.19 12.25 2.12
CA ALA A 157 -13.16 12.44 3.19
C ALA A 157 -14.57 12.07 2.75
N VAL A 158 -14.92 12.24 1.47
CA VAL A 158 -16.22 11.81 0.93
C VAL A 158 -16.21 10.31 0.60
N ALA A 159 -15.10 9.82 0.02
CA ALA A 159 -14.96 8.43 -0.40
C ALA A 159 -14.97 7.44 0.78
N PHE A 160 -14.48 7.86 1.95
CA PHE A 160 -14.32 6.99 3.12
C PHE A 160 -14.96 7.54 4.40
N GLY A 161 -15.40 8.81 4.42
CA GLY A 161 -16.10 9.42 5.54
C GLY A 161 -17.58 9.09 5.51
N GLY A 162 -17.94 7.95 6.10
CA GLY A 162 -19.31 7.47 6.17
C GLY A 162 -19.51 6.41 7.24
N GLY A 163 -19.09 6.69 8.47
CA GLY A 163 -19.63 5.97 9.63
C GLY A 163 -21.09 6.39 9.85
N GLY A 164 -22.01 5.86 9.05
CA GLY A 164 -23.45 6.12 9.17
C GLY A 164 -24.26 5.67 7.95
N ALA A 165 -25.03 4.60 8.14
CA ALA A 165 -26.09 4.06 7.29
C ALA A 165 -25.69 3.37 5.97
N ALA A 166 -25.94 2.06 5.96
CA ALA A 166 -26.32 1.35 4.75
C ALA A 166 -27.50 2.06 4.07
N ALA A 167 -27.39 2.33 2.78
CA ALA A 167 -28.53 2.44 1.88
C ALA A 167 -28.07 2.08 0.47
N ALA A 168 -28.72 1.06 -0.08
CA ALA A 168 -28.66 0.68 -1.47
C ALA A 168 -29.36 1.74 -2.34
N GLU A 169 -28.76 2.11 -3.47
CA GLU A 169 -29.40 2.59 -4.70
C GLU A 169 -28.26 2.92 -5.69
N GLY A 170 -28.30 2.68 -6.98
CA GLY A 170 -29.26 2.07 -7.89
C GLY A 170 -28.54 1.98 -9.24
N ALA A 171 -28.70 0.88 -9.96
CA ALA A 171 -28.12 0.73 -11.30
C ALA A 171 -28.83 1.71 -12.27
N PRO A 172 -28.09 2.39 -13.18
CA PRO A 172 -28.75 3.15 -14.24
C PRO A 172 -29.41 2.19 -15.23
N GLN A 173 -30.61 2.59 -15.67
CA GLN A 173 -31.33 1.98 -16.79
C GLN A 173 -30.59 2.16 -18.12
#